data_AF-A0A498F496-F1
#
_entry.id   AF-A0A498F496-F1
#
_cell.length_a   1.000
_cell.length_b   1.000
_cell.length_c   1.000
_cell.angle_alpha   90.00
_cell.angle_beta   90.00
_cell.angle_gamma   90.00
#
_symmetry.space_group_name_H-M   'P 1'
#
loop_
_entity.id
_entity.type
_entity.pdbx_description
1 polymer ?
#
loop_
_entity_poly.entity_id
_entity_poly.type
_entity_poly.pdbx_seq_one_letter_code
_entity_poly.pdbx_strand_id
1 'polypeptide(L)'
;NTIFTTESEAVVPVMGKHSISSSDPELVSSVYSEFDSRFEAAEQYHLRAPALPVVKETLREEIGDDVADELNEVLAHAEEISNSNEYLSIVEIMLILAARNEILLYDISKWGEDADIASKATFSRAKSALEDAGLIETEKVPIDFGRPRLRLIATDELATADLKTVSTEIQSLL
;
A
#
# COMPACT_ATOMS: atom_id res chain seq x y z
N ASN A 1 -13.03 24.54 14.67
CA ASN A 1 -13.91 24.70 13.50
C ASN A 1 -13.20 24.16 12.28
N THR A 2 -13.82 23.22 11.58
CA THR A 2 -13.30 22.64 10.34
C THR A 2 -13.90 23.42 9.18
N ILE A 3 -13.10 23.71 8.15
CA ILE A 3 -13.57 24.28 6.88
C ILE A 3 -12.98 23.38 5.79
N PHE A 4 -13.81 22.95 4.86
CA PHE A 4 -13.37 22.28 3.64
C PHE A 4 -13.48 23.30 2.50
N THR A 5 -12.45 23.43 1.69
CA THR A 5 -12.45 24.36 0.56
C THR A 5 -11.81 23.70 -0.65
N THR A 6 -12.40 23.94 -1.81
CA THR A 6 -11.81 23.73 -3.13
C THR A 6 -11.64 25.08 -3.80
N GLU A 7 -11.17 25.09 -5.04
CA GLU A 7 -11.14 26.31 -5.86
C GLU A 7 -12.55 26.85 -6.21
N SER A 8 -13.60 26.03 -6.03
CA SER A 8 -14.97 26.34 -6.48
C SER A 8 -16.04 26.29 -5.40
N GLU A 9 -15.76 25.72 -4.23
CA GLU A 9 -16.73 25.59 -3.15
C GLU A 9 -16.05 25.64 -1.77
N ALA A 10 -16.69 26.29 -0.80
CA ALA A 10 -16.32 26.24 0.60
C ALA A 10 -17.47 25.66 1.43
N VAL A 11 -17.17 24.70 2.31
CA VAL A 11 -18.13 24.00 3.16
C VAL A 11 -17.70 24.05 4.62
N VAL A 12 -18.61 24.50 5.48
CA VAL A 12 -18.43 24.53 6.92
C VAL A 12 -19.43 23.57 7.57
N PRO A 13 -18.98 22.43 8.14
CA PRO A 13 -19.85 21.59 8.95
C PRO A 13 -20.29 22.36 10.20
N VAL A 14 -21.58 22.30 10.51
CA VAL A 14 -22.17 22.83 11.75
C VAL A 14 -22.71 21.67 12.59
N MET A 15 -22.90 21.89 13.89
CA MET A 15 -23.32 20.83 14.82
C MET A 15 -24.56 20.07 14.32
N GLY A 16 -24.51 18.73 14.40
CA GLY A 16 -25.50 17.82 13.81
C GLY A 16 -25.09 17.30 12.44
N LYS A 17 -26.06 16.99 11.56
CA LYS A 17 -25.85 16.54 10.17
C LYS A 17 -26.05 17.67 9.15
N HIS A 18 -25.70 18.90 9.51
CA HIS A 18 -25.94 20.09 8.69
C HIS A 18 -24.61 20.73 8.27
N SER A 19 -24.60 21.37 7.12
CA SER A 19 -23.47 22.15 6.60
C SER A 19 -23.96 23.47 6.03
N ILE A 20 -23.07 24.45 6.01
CA ILE A 20 -23.22 25.70 5.25
C ILE A 20 -22.21 25.63 4.12
N SER A 21 -22.65 25.77 2.87
CA SER A 21 -21.77 25.87 1.72
C SER A 21 -21.91 27.21 1.01
N SER A 22 -20.86 27.60 0.30
CA SER A 22 -20.86 28.76 -0.60
C SER A 22 -20.05 28.45 -1.84
N SER A 23 -20.56 28.90 -2.98
CA SER A 23 -19.86 28.92 -4.28
C SER A 23 -19.65 30.36 -4.77
N ASP A 24 -19.77 31.35 -3.86
CA ASP A 24 -19.47 32.74 -4.18
C ASP A 24 -17.98 32.87 -4.56
N PRO A 25 -17.65 33.31 -5.78
CA PRO A 25 -16.28 33.25 -6.28
C PRO A 25 -15.29 34.08 -5.46
N GLU A 26 -15.71 35.24 -4.93
CA GLU A 26 -14.84 36.11 -4.13
C GLU A 26 -14.54 35.47 -2.78
N LEU A 27 -15.57 34.94 -2.11
CA LEU A 27 -15.41 34.24 -0.83
C LEU A 27 -14.57 32.98 -0.98
N VAL A 28 -14.88 32.11 -1.94
CA VAL A 28 -14.17 30.85 -2.16
C VAL A 28 -12.70 31.11 -2.48
N SER A 29 -12.43 32.04 -3.41
CA SER A 29 -11.05 32.39 -3.76
C SER A 29 -10.27 32.94 -2.56
N SER A 30 -10.89 33.80 -1.76
CA SER A 30 -10.26 34.36 -0.56
C SER A 30 -9.94 33.29 0.49
N VAL A 31 -10.87 32.37 0.75
CA VAL A 31 -10.69 31.30 1.73
C VAL A 31 -9.66 30.29 1.24
N TYR A 32 -9.76 29.85 -0.01
CA TYR A 32 -8.82 28.91 -0.61
C TYR A 32 -7.39 29.47 -0.60
N SER A 33 -7.19 30.71 -1.07
CA SER A 33 -5.86 31.35 -1.13
C SER A 33 -5.22 31.52 0.24
N GLU A 34 -6.00 31.79 1.29
CA GLU A 34 -5.49 31.89 2.67
C GLU A 34 -4.96 30.54 3.15
N PHE A 35 -5.68 29.44 2.94
CA PHE A 35 -5.25 28.11 3.36
C PHE A 35 -4.11 27.57 2.49
N ASP A 36 -4.14 27.83 1.19
CA ASP A 36 -3.06 27.49 0.25
C ASP A 36 -1.75 28.18 0.66
N SER A 37 -1.80 29.50 0.91
CA SER A 37 -0.63 30.26 1.38
C SER A 37 -0.07 29.73 2.70
N ARG A 38 -0.95 29.30 3.63
CA ARG A 38 -0.52 28.68 4.90
C ARG A 38 0.09 27.30 4.70
N PHE A 39 -0.44 26.52 3.76
CA PHE A 39 0.09 25.21 3.41
C PHE A 39 1.48 25.35 2.80
N GLU A 40 1.67 26.25 1.84
CA GLU A 40 2.96 26.54 1.20
C GLU A 40 4.00 27.07 2.20
N ALA A 41 3.57 27.83 3.22
CA ALA A 41 4.46 28.35 4.26
C ALA A 41 4.73 27.36 5.41
N ALA A 42 4.05 26.21 5.44
CA ALA A 42 4.18 25.24 6.53
C ALA A 42 5.55 24.52 6.48
N GLU A 43 6.00 24.04 7.64
CA GLU A 43 7.18 23.19 7.71
C GLU A 43 6.90 21.87 6.97
N GLN A 44 7.76 21.56 5.99
CA GLN A 44 7.65 20.32 5.25
C GLN A 44 8.09 19.15 6.13
N TYR A 45 7.20 18.17 6.29
CA TYR A 45 7.52 16.91 6.93
C TYR A 45 7.68 15.82 5.89
N HIS A 46 8.86 15.20 5.83
CA HIS A 46 9.07 14.03 5.01
C HIS A 46 8.42 12.81 5.66
N LEU A 47 7.30 12.38 5.09
CA LEU A 47 6.74 11.08 5.41
C LEU A 47 7.75 10.00 5.01
N ARG A 48 8.01 9.05 5.90
CA ARG A 48 8.90 7.90 5.64
C ARG A 48 8.23 6.82 4.77
N ALA A 49 7.13 7.17 4.10
CA ALA A 49 6.38 6.29 3.23
C ALA A 49 6.35 6.92 1.83
N PRO A 50 6.61 6.14 0.78
CA PRO A 50 6.54 6.62 -0.59
C PRO A 50 5.10 7.01 -0.95
N ALA A 51 4.97 7.92 -1.93
CA ALA A 51 3.67 8.29 -2.46
C ALA A 51 3.02 7.10 -3.17
N LEU A 52 1.76 6.80 -2.86
CA LEU A 52 1.06 5.64 -3.41
C LEU A 52 1.04 5.59 -4.96
N PRO A 53 0.87 6.70 -5.71
CA PRO A 53 0.98 6.67 -7.17
C PRO A 53 2.34 6.16 -7.66
N VAL A 54 3.43 6.59 -7.02
CA VAL A 54 4.80 6.17 -7.35
C VAL A 54 4.97 4.67 -7.10
N VAL A 55 4.46 4.17 -5.97
CA VAL A 55 4.47 2.72 -5.67
C VAL A 55 3.74 1.94 -6.76
N LYS A 56 2.55 2.37 -7.16
CA LYS A 56 1.74 1.67 -8.18
C LYS A 56 2.39 1.67 -9.56
N GLU A 57 2.95 2.81 -9.96
CA GLU A 57 3.62 2.99 -11.25
C GLU A 57 4.88 2.12 -11.31
N THR A 58 5.78 2.26 -10.34
CA THR A 58 7.04 1.50 -10.30
C THR A 58 6.82 0.00 -10.11
N LEU A 59 5.81 -0.41 -9.34
CA LEU A 59 5.45 -1.83 -9.19
C LEU A 59 5.05 -2.43 -10.55
N ARG A 60 4.25 -1.69 -11.32
CA ARG A 60 3.84 -2.12 -12.66
C ARG A 60 5.02 -2.20 -13.61
N GLU A 61 5.90 -1.21 -13.59
CA GLU A 61 7.06 -1.12 -14.49
C GLU A 61 8.14 -2.16 -14.19
N GLU A 62 8.42 -2.41 -12.91
CA GLU A 62 9.55 -3.26 -12.50
C GLU A 62 9.18 -4.69 -12.13
N ILE A 63 7.95 -4.92 -11.65
CA ILE A 63 7.49 -6.25 -11.20
C ILE A 63 6.46 -6.83 -12.16
N GLY A 64 5.43 -6.07 -12.52
CA GLY A 64 4.45 -6.46 -13.54
C GLY A 64 3.02 -6.01 -13.28
N ASP A 65 2.20 -6.06 -14.34
CA ASP A 65 0.80 -5.64 -14.34
C ASP A 65 -0.05 -6.44 -13.34
N ASP A 66 0.10 -7.77 -13.30
CA ASP A 66 -0.74 -8.65 -12.47
C ASP A 66 -0.61 -8.32 -10.97
N VAL A 67 0.64 -8.17 -10.49
CA VAL A 67 0.91 -7.81 -9.08
C VAL A 67 0.38 -6.40 -8.76
N ALA A 68 0.49 -5.46 -9.71
CA ALA A 68 -0.01 -4.11 -9.53
C ALA A 68 -1.55 -4.04 -9.50
N ASP A 69 -2.22 -4.86 -10.32
CA ASP A 69 -3.68 -4.96 -10.34
C ASP A 69 -4.22 -5.62 -9.08
N GLU A 70 -3.57 -6.67 -8.57
CA GLU A 70 -3.94 -7.26 -7.28
C GLU A 70 -3.75 -6.27 -6.12
N LEU A 71 -2.66 -5.49 -6.10
CA LEU A 71 -2.46 -4.44 -5.09
C LEU A 71 -3.58 -3.39 -5.17
N ASN A 72 -4.01 -3.01 -6.37
CA ASN A 72 -5.13 -2.08 -6.54
C ASN A 72 -6.42 -2.64 -5.96
N GLU A 73 -6.69 -3.93 -6.14
CA GLU A 73 -7.85 -4.59 -5.55
C GLU A 73 -7.79 -4.57 -4.02
N VAL A 74 -6.64 -4.93 -3.43
CA VAL A 74 -6.43 -4.88 -1.98
C VAL A 74 -6.67 -3.47 -1.43
N LEU A 75 -6.10 -2.45 -2.08
CA LEU A 75 -6.24 -1.06 -1.66
C LEU A 75 -7.67 -0.51 -1.81
N ALA A 76 -8.42 -0.97 -2.81
CA ALA A 76 -9.82 -0.60 -2.98
C ALA A 76 -10.71 -1.06 -1.81
N HIS A 77 -10.26 -2.05 -1.04
CA HIS A 77 -10.95 -2.60 0.12
C HIS A 77 -10.19 -2.33 1.43
N ALA A 78 -9.24 -1.39 1.41
CA ALA A 78 -8.40 -1.07 2.56
C ALA A 78 -9.20 -0.63 3.79
N GLU A 79 -10.36 0.02 3.63
CA GLU A 79 -11.23 0.38 4.76
C GLU A 79 -11.79 -0.86 5.47
N GLU A 80 -12.24 -1.88 4.72
CA GLU A 80 -12.75 -3.13 5.27
C GLU A 80 -11.64 -3.93 5.97
N ILE A 81 -10.45 -3.94 5.36
CA ILE A 81 -9.23 -4.53 5.94
C ILE A 81 -8.80 -3.75 7.19
N SER A 82 -8.95 -2.43 7.22
CA SER A 82 -8.56 -1.56 8.34
C SER A 82 -9.52 -1.58 9.54
N ASN A 83 -10.60 -2.37 9.49
CA ASN A 83 -11.53 -2.52 10.60
C ASN A 83 -11.30 -3.82 11.42
N SER A 84 -10.33 -4.67 11.05
CA SER A 84 -9.88 -5.82 11.86
C SER A 84 -8.85 -5.39 12.92
N ASN A 85 -8.78 -6.02 14.09
CA ASN A 85 -7.79 -5.63 15.12
C ASN A 85 -6.34 -6.05 14.80
N GLU A 86 -6.12 -6.79 13.71
CA GLU A 86 -4.83 -7.29 13.26
C GLU A 86 -4.72 -7.06 11.75
N TYR A 87 -3.59 -6.49 11.31
CA TYR A 87 -3.34 -6.11 9.92
C TYR A 87 -2.03 -6.70 9.42
N LEU A 88 -2.05 -7.21 8.20
CA LEU A 88 -0.81 -7.47 7.47
C LEU A 88 -0.05 -6.17 7.24
N SER A 89 1.24 -6.20 7.50
CA SER A 89 2.15 -5.15 7.07
C SER A 89 2.20 -5.09 5.54
N ILE A 90 2.51 -3.92 5.00
CA ILE A 90 2.68 -3.75 3.55
C ILE A 90 3.71 -4.72 2.97
N VAL A 91 4.75 -5.07 3.72
CA VAL A 91 5.78 -6.03 3.27
C VAL A 91 5.21 -7.44 3.15
N GLU A 92 4.36 -7.87 4.09
CA GLU A 92 3.68 -9.18 4.02
C GLU A 92 2.71 -9.21 2.84
N ILE A 93 1.92 -8.14 2.64
CA ILE A 93 1.04 -8.02 1.47
C ILE A 93 1.86 -8.15 0.19
N MET A 94 2.96 -7.39 0.04
CA MET A 94 3.81 -7.46 -1.15
C MET A 94 4.38 -8.87 -1.38
N LEU A 95 4.80 -9.57 -0.33
CA LEU A 95 5.32 -10.94 -0.43
C LEU A 95 4.23 -11.94 -0.82
N ILE A 96 3.01 -11.80 -0.29
CA ILE A 96 1.87 -12.62 -0.66
C ILE A 96 1.53 -12.42 -2.14
N LEU A 97 1.39 -11.17 -2.59
CA LEU A 97 1.11 -10.87 -4.01
C LEU A 97 2.22 -11.39 -4.93
N ALA A 98 3.49 -11.21 -4.53
CA ALA A 98 4.63 -11.75 -5.25
C ALA A 98 4.61 -13.28 -5.32
N ALA A 99 4.21 -13.96 -4.24
CA ALA A 99 4.11 -15.42 -4.19
C ALA A 99 2.98 -15.97 -5.06
N ARG A 100 1.82 -15.28 -5.11
CA ARG A 100 0.69 -15.62 -6.00
C ARG A 100 1.08 -15.54 -7.48
N ASN A 101 2.01 -14.65 -7.80
CA ASN A 101 2.47 -14.38 -9.16
C ASN A 101 3.86 -14.97 -9.47
N GLU A 102 4.36 -15.89 -8.63
CA GLU A 102 5.64 -16.58 -8.83
C GLU A 102 6.86 -15.65 -9.03
N ILE A 103 6.83 -14.47 -8.42
CA ILE A 103 7.88 -13.47 -8.53
C ILE A 103 9.12 -13.90 -7.73
N LEU A 104 10.31 -13.58 -8.23
CA LEU A 104 11.55 -13.84 -7.50
C LEU A 104 11.65 -12.91 -6.28
N LEU A 105 11.99 -13.47 -5.12
CA LEU A 105 12.22 -12.72 -3.88
C LEU A 105 13.23 -11.58 -4.08
N TYR A 106 14.24 -11.81 -4.92
CA TYR A 106 15.24 -10.78 -5.22
C TYR A 106 14.60 -9.56 -5.91
N ASP A 107 13.71 -9.77 -6.88
CA ASP A 107 13.14 -8.68 -7.66
C ASP A 107 12.19 -7.85 -6.79
N ILE A 108 11.25 -8.48 -6.06
CA ILE A 108 10.33 -7.76 -5.17
C ILE A 108 11.04 -7.08 -3.98
N SER A 109 12.07 -7.70 -3.39
CA SER A 109 12.80 -7.10 -2.26
C SER A 109 13.78 -6.00 -2.70
N LYS A 110 14.27 -6.06 -3.94
CA LYS A 110 15.04 -4.97 -4.53
C LYS A 110 14.12 -3.80 -4.85
N TRP A 111 13.03 -4.05 -5.57
CA TRP A 111 12.03 -3.01 -5.87
C TRP A 111 11.53 -2.33 -4.60
N GLY A 112 11.16 -3.11 -3.57
CA GLY A 112 10.66 -2.54 -2.31
C GLY A 112 11.70 -1.74 -1.53
N GLU A 113 12.99 -2.00 -1.72
CA GLU A 113 14.07 -1.18 -1.16
C GLU A 113 14.27 0.10 -1.98
N ASP A 114 14.28 -0.02 -3.31
CA ASP A 114 14.44 1.10 -4.24
C ASP A 114 13.24 2.08 -4.19
N ALA A 115 12.04 1.57 -3.88
CA ALA A 115 10.81 2.34 -3.67
C ALA A 115 10.64 2.85 -2.22
N ASP A 116 11.65 2.73 -1.35
CA ASP A 116 11.61 3.14 0.07
C ASP A 116 10.48 2.49 0.91
N ILE A 117 10.00 1.30 0.52
CA ILE A 117 8.97 0.55 1.26
C ILE A 117 9.60 -0.11 2.50
N ALA A 118 10.66 -0.89 2.30
CA ALA A 118 11.39 -1.54 3.38
C ALA A 118 12.74 -2.10 2.91
N SER A 119 13.68 -2.26 3.85
CA SER A 119 14.97 -2.90 3.57
C SER A 119 14.81 -4.38 3.14
N LYS A 120 15.78 -4.90 2.38
CA LYS A 120 15.86 -6.33 2.05
C LYS A 120 15.87 -7.25 3.28
N ALA A 121 16.44 -6.79 4.40
CA ALA A 121 16.42 -7.54 5.65
C ALA A 121 15.01 -7.65 6.24
N THR A 122 14.16 -6.62 6.05
CA THR A 122 12.75 -6.65 6.46
C THR A 122 11.97 -7.64 5.60
N PHE A 123 12.13 -7.59 4.27
CA PHE A 123 11.55 -8.58 3.35
C PHE A 123 11.99 -10.00 3.72
N SER A 124 13.27 -10.22 4.02
CA SER A 124 13.75 -11.55 4.41
C SER A 124 13.09 -12.07 5.69
N ARG A 125 12.85 -11.21 6.70
CA ARG A 125 12.20 -11.61 7.95
C ARG A 125 10.72 -11.91 7.74
N ALA A 126 10.01 -11.04 7.03
CA ALA A 126 8.60 -11.24 6.70
C ALA A 126 8.41 -12.52 5.86
N LYS A 127 9.30 -12.78 4.91
CA LYS A 127 9.33 -14.01 4.12
C LYS A 127 9.47 -15.25 5.01
N SER A 128 10.39 -15.23 5.99
CA SER A 128 10.54 -16.34 6.94
C SER A 128 9.28 -16.53 7.79
N ALA A 129 8.66 -15.45 8.27
CA ALA A 129 7.42 -15.55 9.04
C ALA A 129 6.27 -16.19 8.21
N LEU A 130 6.12 -15.78 6.94
CA LEU A 130 5.12 -16.37 6.03
C LEU A 130 5.41 -17.84 5.69
N GLU A 131 6.68 -18.24 5.55
CA GLU A 131 7.07 -19.65 5.38
C GLU A 131 6.80 -20.47 6.66
N ASP A 132 7.13 -19.93 7.82
CA ASP A 132 6.93 -20.59 9.12
C ASP A 132 5.43 -20.79 9.40
N ALA A 133 4.59 -19.87 8.95
CA ALA A 133 3.12 -19.98 8.97
C ALA A 133 2.55 -20.92 7.89
N GLY A 134 3.38 -21.43 6.97
CA GLY A 134 2.96 -22.34 5.90
C GLY A 134 2.14 -21.66 4.80
N LEU A 135 2.27 -20.36 4.63
CA LEU A 135 1.49 -19.56 3.67
C LEU A 135 2.16 -19.46 2.31
N ILE A 136 3.49 -19.44 2.30
CA ILE A 136 4.29 -19.41 1.08
C ILE A 136 5.41 -20.45 1.17
N GLU A 137 5.91 -20.86 0.01
CA GLU A 137 7.10 -21.67 -0.16
C GLU A 137 8.11 -20.96 -1.06
N THR A 138 9.33 -21.50 -1.14
CA THR A 138 10.32 -21.03 -2.11
C THR A 138 10.94 -22.14 -2.96
N GLU A 139 11.04 -21.87 -4.25
CA GLU A 139 11.72 -22.73 -5.23
C GLU A 139 13.06 -22.09 -5.66
N LYS A 140 14.11 -22.91 -5.77
CA LYS A 140 15.41 -22.45 -6.26
C LYS A 140 15.41 -22.36 -7.78
N VAL A 141 15.62 -21.15 -8.30
CA VAL A 141 15.76 -20.88 -9.72
C VAL A 141 17.25 -20.70 -10.06
N PRO A 142 17.85 -21.59 -10.88
CA PRO A 142 19.23 -21.44 -11.33
C PRO A 142 19.44 -20.12 -12.09
N ILE A 143 20.63 -19.55 -11.94
CA ILE A 143 21.09 -18.39 -12.70
C ILE A 143 22.48 -18.66 -13.27
N ASP A 144 22.85 -17.96 -14.34
CA ASP A 144 24.11 -18.21 -15.07
C ASP A 144 25.35 -18.06 -14.19
N PHE A 145 25.33 -17.10 -13.25
CA PHE A 145 26.44 -16.85 -12.33
C PHE A 145 25.93 -16.49 -10.94
N GLY A 146 26.46 -17.17 -9.92
CA GLY A 146 26.15 -16.88 -8.51
C GLY A 146 25.25 -17.92 -7.85
N ARG A 147 24.59 -17.51 -6.77
CA ARG A 147 23.65 -18.37 -6.03
C ARG A 147 22.29 -18.37 -6.73
N PRO A 148 21.60 -19.53 -6.80
CA PRO A 148 20.24 -19.58 -7.29
C PRO A 148 19.35 -18.53 -6.61
N ARG A 149 18.45 -17.93 -7.37
CA ARG A 149 17.41 -17.04 -6.83
C ARG A 149 16.28 -17.88 -6.24
N LEU A 150 15.47 -17.25 -5.40
CA LEU A 150 14.30 -17.88 -4.81
C LEU A 150 13.06 -17.33 -5.50
N ARG A 151 12.29 -18.20 -6.15
CA ARG A 151 10.93 -17.93 -6.58
C ARG A 151 10.01 -18.10 -5.38
N LEU A 152 9.14 -17.12 -5.15
CA LEU A 152 8.10 -17.20 -4.13
C LEU A 152 6.91 -17.98 -4.72
N ILE A 153 6.32 -18.88 -3.94
CA ILE A 153 5.17 -19.67 -4.38
C ILE A 153 4.12 -19.59 -3.27
N ALA A 154 2.91 -19.15 -3.60
CA ALA A 154 1.79 -19.20 -2.67
C ALA A 154 1.29 -20.65 -2.55
N THR A 155 0.82 -21.05 -1.37
CA THR A 155 0.06 -22.30 -1.26
C THR A 155 -1.23 -22.24 -2.07
N ASP A 156 -1.80 -23.40 -2.43
CA ASP A 156 -3.08 -23.46 -3.18
C ASP A 156 -4.21 -22.67 -2.50
N GLU A 157 -4.23 -22.72 -1.17
CA GLU A 157 -5.14 -21.94 -0.33
C GLU A 157 -4.92 -20.45 -0.57
N LEU A 158 -3.70 -19.96 -0.34
CA LEU A 158 -3.38 -18.54 -0.48
C LEU A 158 -3.50 -18.03 -1.93
N ALA A 159 -3.20 -18.87 -2.92
CA ALA A 159 -3.28 -18.52 -4.34
C ALA A 159 -4.71 -18.18 -4.77
N THR A 160 -5.71 -18.87 -4.19
CA THR A 160 -7.13 -18.73 -4.55
C THR A 160 -7.94 -17.91 -3.55
N ALA A 161 -7.36 -17.58 -2.41
CA ALA A 161 -8.08 -16.92 -1.34
C ALA A 161 -8.41 -15.45 -1.66
N ASP A 162 -9.53 -14.97 -1.11
CA ASP A 162 -9.91 -13.57 -1.20
C ASP A 162 -9.10 -12.76 -0.20
N LEU A 163 -8.16 -11.94 -0.69
CA LEU A 163 -7.28 -11.13 0.14
C LEU A 163 -8.03 -10.21 1.12
N LYS A 164 -9.32 -9.93 0.87
CA LYS A 164 -10.21 -9.15 1.75
C LYS A 164 -10.51 -9.89 3.06
N THR A 165 -10.70 -11.22 3.02
CA THR A 165 -11.02 -12.04 4.20
C THR A 165 -9.78 -12.67 4.83
N VAL A 166 -8.77 -12.91 4.00
CA VAL A 166 -7.52 -13.62 4.33
C VAL A 166 -6.67 -12.87 5.35
N SER A 167 -6.75 -11.54 5.45
CA SER A 167 -5.96 -10.78 6.43
C SER A 167 -6.24 -11.20 7.88
N THR A 168 -7.48 -11.59 8.20
CA THR A 168 -7.84 -12.02 9.57
C THR A 168 -7.34 -13.44 9.86
N GLU A 169 -7.41 -14.33 8.87
CA GLU A 169 -6.99 -15.73 9.01
C GLU A 169 -5.47 -15.85 9.03
N ILE A 170 -4.77 -15.13 8.15
CA ILE A 170 -3.29 -15.10 8.10
C ILE A 170 -2.70 -14.56 9.39
N GLN A 171 -3.24 -13.46 9.94
CA GLN A 171 -2.68 -12.88 11.16
C GLN A 171 -2.77 -13.84 12.35
N SER A 172 -3.80 -14.69 12.41
CA SER A 172 -3.88 -15.71 13.46
C SER A 172 -2.76 -16.78 13.40
N LEU A 173 -2.04 -16.85 12.28
CA LEU A 173 -0.95 -17.81 12.03
C LEU A 173 0.46 -17.19 12.18
N LEU A 174 0.57 -15.85 12.25
CA LEU A 174 1.84 -15.10 12.34
C LEU A 174 2.16 -14.70 13.79
#